data_AF-A0A8T5TJY1-F1
#
_entry.id   AF-A0A8T5TJY1-F1
#
_cell.length_a   1.000
_cell.length_b   1.000
_cell.length_c   1.000
_cell.angle_alpha   90.00
_cell.angle_beta   90.00
_cell.angle_gamma   90.00
#
_symmetry.space_group_name_H-M   'P 1'
#
loop_
_entity.id
_entity.type
_entity.pdbx_description
1 polymer ?
#
loop_
_entity_poly.entity_id
_entity_poly.type
_entity_poly.pdbx_seq_one_letter_code
_entity_poly.pdbx_strand_id
1 'polypeptide(L)'
;MKKKNITYSILLVLLILQGICFINIIPINSGNQQISNTQNEFSLRNEYTYNITQFDSHFTWVDLDWTAPTKGTAYTNSGGQIKISVSHLGDKDLNDYSIFSEPLPYIDISFLENQSNTLIQNLSLTDIS
;
A
#
# COMPACT_ATOMS: atom_id res chain seq x y z
N MET A 1 -14.54 11.82 55.17
CA MET A 1 -13.57 11.85 54.05
C MET A 1 -12.96 10.44 53.97
N LYS A 2 -12.91 9.68 52.87
CA LYS A 2 -12.87 9.95 51.43
C LYS A 2 -13.72 8.88 50.70
N LYS A 3 -14.87 9.23 50.13
CA LYS A 3 -15.49 8.44 49.04
C LYS A 3 -14.80 8.88 47.77
N LYS A 4 -13.73 8.18 47.38
CA LYS A 4 -12.99 8.50 46.17
C LYS A 4 -12.76 7.20 45.40
N ASN A 5 -13.00 7.27 44.09
CA ASN A 5 -12.33 6.48 43.05
C ASN A 5 -13.08 5.32 42.38
N ILE A 6 -14.41 5.18 42.54
CA ILE A 6 -15.17 4.22 41.69
C ILE A 6 -15.42 4.81 40.30
N THR A 7 -15.78 6.09 40.19
CA THR A 7 -16.00 6.78 38.90
C THR A 7 -14.74 6.89 38.04
N TYR A 8 -13.58 7.15 38.65
CA TYR A 8 -12.31 7.20 37.94
C TYR A 8 -11.86 5.81 37.44
N SER A 9 -12.16 4.73 38.18
CA SER A 9 -11.85 3.37 37.74
C SER A 9 -12.71 2.97 36.53
N ILE A 10 -14.00 3.35 36.52
CA ILE A 10 -14.90 3.07 35.39
C ILE A 10 -14.49 3.87 34.15
N LEU A 11 -14.11 5.14 34.30
CA LEU A 11 -13.62 5.98 33.20
C LEU A 11 -12.30 5.47 32.62
N LEU A 12 -11.39 4.97 33.46
CA LEU A 12 -10.13 4.37 33.03
C LEU A 12 -10.35 3.07 32.23
N VAL A 13 -11.30 2.22 32.67
CA VAL A 13 -11.66 0.98 31.96
C VAL A 13 -12.34 1.28 30.62
N LEU A 14 -13.17 2.32 30.54
CA LEU A 14 -13.79 2.77 29.28
C LEU A 14 -12.77 3.36 28.29
N LEU A 15 -11.75 4.08 28.77
CA LEU A 15 -10.66 4.61 27.92
C LEU A 15 -9.77 3.50 27.36
N ILE A 16 -9.51 2.43 28.14
CA ILE A 16 -8.75 1.26 27.67
C ILE A 16 -9.58 0.46 26.65
N LEU A 17 -10.91 0.37 26.83
CA LEU A 17 -11.80 -0.36 25.91
C LEU A 17 -11.91 0.32 24.53
N GLN A 18 -11.80 1.65 24.46
CA GLN A 18 -11.71 2.37 23.19
C GLN A 18 -10.40 2.09 22.46
N GLY A 19 -9.29 1.91 23.18
CA GLY A 19 -7.98 1.58 22.58
C GLY A 19 -7.93 0.23 21.85
N ILE A 20 -8.77 -0.73 22.27
CA ILE A 20 -8.83 -2.06 21.63
C ILE A 20 -9.74 -2.05 20.39
N CYS A 21 -10.67 -1.10 20.28
CA CYS A 21 -11.53 -0.95 19.09
C CYS A 21 -10.87 -0.20 17.93
N PHE A 22 -9.73 0.47 18.15
CA PHE A 22 -8.96 1.17 17.12
C PHE A 22 -7.66 0.45 16.75
N ILE A 23 -7.52 -0.84 17.07
CA ILE A 23 -6.59 -1.68 16.33
C ILE A 23 -7.20 -1.77 14.93
N ASN A 24 -6.87 -0.78 14.12
CA ASN A 24 -7.19 -0.73 12.70
C ASN A 24 -6.88 -2.12 12.18
N ILE A 25 -7.96 -2.83 11.85
CA ILE A 25 -7.90 -3.96 10.96
C ILE A 25 -7.43 -3.32 9.66
N ILE A 26 -6.12 -3.15 9.51
CA ILE A 26 -5.53 -3.09 8.19
C ILE A 26 -5.97 -4.43 7.62
N PRO A 27 -6.85 -4.47 6.61
CA PRO A 27 -7.12 -5.72 5.96
C PRO A 27 -5.78 -6.18 5.41
N ILE A 28 -5.16 -7.16 6.06
CA ILE A 28 -4.11 -7.97 5.46
C ILE A 28 -4.84 -8.86 4.46
N ASN A 29 -5.41 -8.25 3.43
CA ASN A 29 -5.86 -8.98 2.27
C ASN A 29 -4.59 -9.33 1.52
N SER A 30 -4.14 -10.56 1.73
CA SER A 30 -3.26 -11.23 0.79
C SER A 30 -3.94 -11.14 -0.58
N GLY A 31 -3.52 -10.18 -1.41
CA GLY A 31 -3.96 -10.11 -2.79
C GLY A 31 -3.75 -11.48 -3.39
N ASN A 32 -4.82 -12.10 -3.89
CA ASN A 32 -4.74 -13.45 -4.43
C ASN A 32 -3.85 -13.36 -5.67
N GLN A 33 -2.57 -13.71 -5.50
CA GLN A 33 -1.58 -13.71 -6.56
C GLN A 33 -1.93 -14.83 -7.52
N GLN A 34 -2.76 -14.54 -8.52
CA GLN A 34 -2.77 -15.34 -9.72
C GLN A 34 -1.60 -14.87 -10.59
N ILE A 35 -0.37 -15.20 -10.18
CA ILE A 35 0.77 -15.15 -11.09
C ILE A 35 0.48 -16.25 -12.12
N SER A 36 -0.01 -15.86 -13.29
CA SER A 36 -0.01 -16.75 -14.45
C SER A 36 1.43 -17.20 -14.64
N ASN A 37 1.66 -18.50 -14.45
CA ASN A 37 2.95 -19.13 -14.42
C ASN A 37 3.51 -19.21 -15.85
N THR A 38 3.92 -18.07 -16.38
CA THR A 38 4.89 -17.96 -17.46
C THR A 38 6.08 -17.26 -16.83
N GLN A 39 7.30 -17.75 -17.06
CA GLN A 39 8.53 -17.10 -16.61
C GLN A 39 8.55 -15.64 -17.10
N ASN A 40 7.98 -14.72 -16.30
CA ASN A 40 8.04 -13.30 -16.56
C ASN A 40 9.43 -12.89 -16.08
N GLU A 41 10.39 -12.91 -17.00
CA GLU A 41 11.61 -12.15 -16.83
C GLU A 41 11.20 -10.71 -16.48
N PHE A 42 11.51 -10.30 -15.25
CA PHE A 42 11.28 -8.93 -14.81
C PHE A 42 12.19 -8.03 -15.65
N SER A 43 11.64 -7.41 -16.68
CA SER A 43 12.29 -6.36 -17.45
C SER A 43 12.15 -5.03 -16.72
N LEU A 44 13.29 -4.42 -16.42
CA LEU A 44 13.38 -3.10 -15.78
C LEU A 44 12.80 -1.95 -16.64
N ARG A 45 12.36 -2.24 -17.87
CA ARG A 45 11.75 -1.24 -18.77
C ARG A 45 10.26 -1.44 -18.96
N ASN A 46 9.65 -2.43 -18.31
CA ASN A 46 8.26 -2.74 -18.51
C ASN A 46 7.38 -2.05 -17.47
N GLU A 47 6.18 -1.65 -17.90
CA GLU A 47 5.07 -1.38 -16.99
C GLU A 47 4.39 -2.71 -16.63
N TYR A 48 4.24 -2.95 -15.34
CA TYR A 48 3.53 -4.09 -14.78
C TYR A 48 2.14 -3.66 -14.35
N THR A 49 1.13 -4.27 -14.94
CA THR A 49 -0.28 -4.02 -14.59
C THR A 49 -0.84 -5.16 -13.74
N TYR A 50 -1.33 -4.82 -12.56
CA TYR A 50 -2.01 -5.71 -11.64
C TYR A 50 -3.51 -5.42 -11.65
N ASN A 51 -4.32 -6.39 -12.05
CA ASN A 51 -5.77 -6.26 -12.04
C ASN A 51 -6.31 -6.56 -10.65
N ILE A 52 -7.19 -5.70 -10.15
CA ILE A 52 -7.83 -5.86 -8.85
C ILE A 52 -9.06 -6.75 -9.00
N THR A 53 -9.11 -7.82 -8.22
CA THR A 53 -10.18 -8.82 -8.32
C THR A 53 -11.10 -8.86 -7.11
N GLN A 54 -10.65 -8.41 -5.93
CA GLN A 54 -11.33 -8.76 -4.67
C GLN A 54 -11.36 -7.67 -3.60
N PHE A 55 -10.69 -6.53 -3.76
CA PHE A 55 -10.76 -5.46 -2.76
C PHE A 55 -11.29 -4.17 -3.34
N ASP A 56 -11.96 -3.44 -2.45
CA ASP A 56 -12.66 -2.19 -2.70
C ASP A 56 -12.54 -1.35 -1.42
N SER A 57 -11.47 -0.57 -1.34
CA SER A 57 -11.16 0.16 -0.11
C SER A 57 -10.17 1.28 -0.35
N HIS A 58 -10.29 2.33 0.47
CA HIS A 58 -9.24 3.31 0.62
C HIS A 58 -8.05 2.69 1.37
N PHE A 59 -6.84 2.95 0.92
CA PHE A 59 -5.63 2.60 1.63
C PHE A 59 -4.61 3.71 1.50
N THR A 60 -3.83 3.89 2.55
CA THR A 60 -2.74 4.85 2.56
C THR A 60 -1.50 4.17 2.01
N TRP A 61 -0.89 4.78 0.99
CA TRP A 61 0.42 4.34 0.54
C TRP A 61 1.48 4.96 1.45
N VAL A 62 2.20 4.08 2.15
CA VAL A 62 3.46 4.42 2.82
C VAL A 62 4.59 4.12 1.84
N ASP A 63 5.67 4.89 1.92
CA ASP A 63 6.87 4.58 1.15
C ASP A 63 7.39 3.17 1.52
N LEU A 64 8.31 2.64 0.71
CA LEU A 64 9.04 1.41 1.08
C LEU A 64 9.86 1.63 2.35
N ASP A 65 10.24 2.89 2.62
CA ASP A 65 10.55 3.37 3.96
C ASP A 65 9.25 3.58 4.78
N TRP A 66 8.91 2.57 5.57
CA TRP A 66 7.84 2.60 6.57
C TRP A 66 7.90 3.76 7.60
N THR A 67 9.04 4.44 7.74
CA THR A 67 9.19 5.62 8.59
C THR A 67 8.95 6.94 7.84
N ALA A 68 8.89 6.89 6.51
CA ALA A 68 8.60 8.06 5.69
C ALA A 68 7.14 8.51 5.85
N PRO A 69 6.86 9.81 5.67
CA PRO A 69 5.50 10.31 5.66
C PRO A 69 4.69 9.64 4.54
N THR A 70 3.42 9.41 4.82
CA THR A 70 2.45 8.84 3.88
C THR A 70 2.43 9.66 2.58
N LYS A 71 2.52 8.99 1.43
CA LYS A 71 2.59 9.66 0.11
C LYS A 71 1.21 10.01 -0.45
N GLY A 72 0.16 9.38 0.07
CA GLY A 72 -1.21 9.69 -0.30
C GLY A 72 -2.17 8.55 0.05
N THR A 73 -3.45 8.82 -0.14
CA THR A 73 -4.52 7.82 -0.03
C THR A 73 -4.96 7.43 -1.42
N ALA A 74 -4.88 6.14 -1.73
CA ALA A 74 -5.43 5.56 -2.95
C ALA A 74 -6.76 4.84 -2.64
N TYR A 75 -7.53 4.62 -3.68
CA TYR A 75 -8.77 3.85 -3.72
C TYR A 75 -8.88 3.07 -5.03
N THR A 76 -8.93 1.75 -4.96
CA THR A 76 -9.25 0.94 -6.14
C THR A 76 -10.27 -0.11 -5.74
N ASN A 77 -10.93 -0.67 -6.74
CA ASN A 77 -12.06 -1.57 -6.60
C ASN A 77 -11.93 -2.74 -7.60
N SER A 78 -12.87 -3.69 -7.54
CA SER A 78 -12.87 -4.81 -8.48
C SER A 78 -12.97 -4.34 -9.93
N GLY A 79 -12.08 -4.84 -10.78
CA GLY A 79 -11.89 -4.39 -12.16
C GLY A 79 -10.99 -3.17 -12.31
N GLY A 80 -10.55 -2.55 -11.20
CA GLY A 80 -9.50 -1.52 -11.19
C GLY A 80 -8.11 -2.10 -11.46
N GLN A 81 -7.10 -1.23 -11.52
CA GLN A 81 -5.73 -1.61 -11.83
C GLN A 81 -4.71 -0.88 -10.96
N ILE A 82 -3.57 -1.53 -10.72
CA ILE A 82 -2.35 -0.90 -10.21
C ILE A 82 -1.28 -1.08 -11.29
N LYS A 83 -0.64 0.02 -11.67
CA LYS A 83 0.44 0.04 -12.64
C LYS A 83 1.74 0.39 -11.94
N ILE A 84 2.80 -0.37 -12.19
CA ILE A 84 4.11 -0.18 -11.59
C ILE A 84 5.16 -0.21 -12.69
N SER A 85 6.07 0.75 -12.72
CA SER A 85 7.23 0.75 -13.61
C SER A 85 8.47 1.25 -12.89
N VAL A 86 9.64 0.79 -13.30
CA VAL A 86 10.91 1.36 -12.82
C VAL A 86 11.19 2.64 -13.60
N SER A 87 11.29 3.76 -12.90
CA SER A 87 11.53 5.07 -13.51
C SER A 87 13.02 5.28 -13.76
N HIS A 88 13.88 5.02 -12.76
CA HIS A 88 15.32 4.98 -12.92
C HIS A 88 16.04 4.16 -11.83
N LEU A 89 17.26 3.75 -12.12
CA LEU A 89 18.05 2.84 -11.25
C LEU A 89 18.93 3.57 -10.22
N GLY A 90 18.88 4.90 -10.21
CA GLY A 90 19.88 5.72 -9.52
C GLY A 90 21.29 5.37 -9.99
N ASP A 91 22.18 5.05 -9.04
CA ASP A 91 23.58 4.68 -9.29
C ASP A 91 23.78 3.16 -9.52
N LYS A 92 22.71 2.37 -9.63
CA LYS A 92 22.80 0.91 -9.80
C LYS A 92 23.09 0.49 -11.24
N ASP A 93 23.90 -0.57 -11.37
CA ASP A 93 24.16 -1.25 -12.64
C ASP A 93 23.04 -2.25 -12.95
N LEU A 94 22.55 -2.24 -14.20
CA LEU A 94 21.59 -3.21 -14.74
C LEU A 94 22.05 -4.67 -14.62
N ASN A 95 23.36 -4.90 -14.58
CA ASN A 95 23.95 -6.22 -14.50
C ASN A 95 24.26 -6.65 -13.05
N ASP A 96 23.95 -5.81 -12.06
CA ASP A 96 24.11 -6.15 -10.66
C ASP A 96 22.87 -6.88 -10.14
N TYR A 97 23.06 -8.08 -9.59
CA TYR A 97 22.01 -8.84 -8.92
C TYR A 97 21.43 -8.12 -7.69
N SER A 98 22.16 -7.12 -7.16
CA SER A 98 21.71 -6.26 -6.07
C SER A 98 20.76 -5.14 -6.51
N ILE A 99 20.23 -5.18 -7.75
CA ILE A 99 19.38 -4.09 -8.25
C ILE A 99 18.15 -3.80 -7.37
N PHE A 100 17.63 -4.81 -6.65
CA PHE A 100 16.54 -4.67 -5.67
C PHE A 100 17.01 -4.67 -4.21
N SER A 101 18.31 -4.54 -3.94
CA SER A 101 18.80 -4.24 -2.60
C SER A 101 18.68 -2.75 -2.32
N GLU A 102 18.65 -2.36 -1.05
CA GLU A 102 18.74 -0.94 -0.69
C GLU A 102 20.03 -0.29 -1.26
N PRO A 103 19.96 0.99 -1.68
CA PRO A 103 18.74 1.79 -1.85
C PRO A 103 17.91 1.27 -3.03
N LEU A 104 16.59 1.12 -2.90
CA LEU A 104 15.76 0.52 -3.97
C LEU A 104 15.76 1.40 -5.24
N PRO A 105 15.58 0.82 -6.45
CA PRO A 105 15.36 1.60 -7.66
C PRO A 105 14.12 2.48 -7.50
N TYR A 106 14.13 3.60 -8.20
CA TYR A 106 12.98 4.48 -8.24
C TYR A 106 11.90 3.85 -9.10
N ILE A 107 10.67 3.87 -8.59
CA ILE A 107 9.49 3.34 -9.27
C ILE A 107 8.43 4.41 -9.38
N ASP A 108 7.64 4.31 -10.45
CA ASP A 108 6.37 4.99 -10.60
C ASP A 108 5.25 3.99 -10.31
N ILE A 109 4.25 4.46 -9.56
CA ILE A 109 3.05 3.68 -9.28
C ILE A 109 1.80 4.51 -9.54
N SER A 110 0.87 3.95 -10.32
CA SER A 110 -0.43 4.54 -10.57
C SER A 110 -1.54 3.60 -10.16
N PHE A 111 -2.52 4.15 -9.46
CA PHE A 111 -3.72 3.45 -9.05
C PHE A 111 -4.87 3.89 -9.97
N LEU A 112 -5.68 2.94 -10.40
CA LEU A 112 -6.83 3.16 -11.27
C LEU A 112 -8.05 2.48 -10.67
N GLU A 113 -9.11 3.25 -10.53
CA GLU A 113 -10.43 2.79 -10.12
C GLU A 113 -11.25 2.43 -11.36
N ASN A 114 -12.02 1.35 -11.30
CA ASN A 114 -13.03 1.07 -12.30
C ASN A 114 -14.33 1.78 -11.95
N GLN A 115 -14.67 2.81 -12.73
CA GLN A 115 -15.95 3.49 -12.67
C GLN A 115 -16.77 3.15 -13.91
N SER A 116 -17.77 2.27 -13.76
CA SER A 116 -18.68 1.87 -14.84
C SER A 116 -17.95 1.36 -16.10
N ASN A 117 -16.98 0.45 -15.92
CA ASN A 117 -16.11 -0.11 -16.97
C ASN A 117 -15.13 0.89 -17.60
N THR A 118 -14.92 2.04 -16.97
CA THR A 118 -13.87 3.00 -17.34
C THR A 118 -12.84 3.09 -16.23
N LEU A 119 -11.56 2.96 -16.58
CA LEU A 119 -10.47 3.13 -15.63
C LEU A 119 -10.19 4.61 -15.42
N ILE A 120 -10.32 5.08 -14.18
CA ILE A 120 -10.03 6.46 -13.77
C ILE A 120 -8.85 6.44 -12.81
N GLN A 121 -7.80 7.18 -13.16
CA GLN A 121 -6.65 7.33 -12.27
C GLN A 121 -7.01 8.21 -11.08
N ASN A 122 -6.75 7.71 -9.88
CA ASN A 122 -7.04 8.38 -8.62
C ASN A 122 -5.77 8.97 -7.96
N LEU A 123 -4.64 8.26 -8.05
CA LEU A 123 -3.36 8.59 -7.46
C LEU A 123 -2.24 8.09 -8.38
N SER A 124 -1.25 8.94 -8.59
CA SER A 124 0.02 8.56 -9.19
C SER A 124 1.14 9.09 -8.33
N LEU A 125 2.09 8.23 -8.01
CA LEU A 125 3.33 8.57 -7.31
C LEU A 125 4.46 8.29 -8.27
N THR A 126 5.38 9.26 -8.39
CA THR A 126 6.52 9.16 -9.28
C THR A 126 7.81 9.20 -8.49
N ASP A 127 8.82 8.49 -8.97
CA ASP A 127 10.16 8.43 -8.37
C ASP A 127 10.11 8.14 -6.85
N ILE A 128 9.38 7.10 -6.45
CA ILE A 128 9.42 6.59 -5.07
C ILE A 128 10.50 5.51 -4.94
N SER A 129 11.25 5.50 -3.83
CA SER A 129 12.38 4.57 -3.57
C SER A 129 12.38 4.11 -2.12
#